data_AF-A0A5B8VW45-F1
#
_entry.id   AF-A0A5B8VW45-F1
#
_cell.length_a   1.000
_cell.length_b   1.000
_cell.length_c   1.000
_cell.angle_alpha   90.00
_cell.angle_beta   90.00
_cell.angle_gamma   90.00
#
_symmetry.space_group_name_H-M   'P 1'
#
loop_
_entity.id
_entity.type
_entity.pdbx_description
1 polymer ?
#
loop_
_entity_poly.entity_id
_entity_poly.type
_entity_poly.pdbx_seq_one_letter_code
_entity_poly.pdbx_strand_id
1 'polypeptide(L)'
;MSYNQTPWDFDEAIQIEGYKIKYENLREIGQGAPIIGNLLINGKQMPGYGFGGPLIYQNCNLYIPVYIKESSFGWGFKLAVIDLKNLSIRIFGERNHVLHLDKIENGRIYYFISWDKVTYNYYEGVVK
;
A
#
# COMPACT_ATOMS: atom_id res chain seq x y z
N MET A 1 -13.86 5.98 3.50
CA MET A 1 -12.58 6.23 2.79
C MET A 1 -12.71 7.59 2.14
N SER A 2 -11.74 8.47 2.37
CA SER A 2 -11.69 9.78 1.72
C SER A 2 -11.44 9.64 0.22
N TYR A 3 -12.10 10.44 -0.63
CA TYR A 3 -12.05 10.30 -2.10
C TYR A 3 -10.79 10.86 -2.76
N ASN A 4 -9.92 11.55 -2.01
CA ASN A 4 -8.74 12.26 -2.55
C ASN A 4 -7.42 11.85 -1.86
N GLN A 5 -7.28 10.58 -1.51
CA GLN A 5 -6.05 10.09 -0.90
C GLN A 5 -4.89 10.09 -1.90
N THR A 6 -3.69 10.29 -1.38
CA THR A 6 -2.44 10.26 -2.13
C THR A 6 -1.37 9.52 -1.33
N PRO A 7 -0.25 9.13 -1.94
CA PRO A 7 0.89 8.58 -1.22
C PRO A 7 1.50 9.50 -0.14
N TRP A 8 1.14 10.78 -0.12
CA TRP A 8 1.58 11.77 0.87
C TRP A 8 0.51 12.11 1.91
N ASP A 9 -0.74 11.72 1.67
CA ASP A 9 -1.88 12.06 2.54
C ASP A 9 -2.98 11.02 2.37
N PHE A 10 -3.16 10.16 3.38
CA PHE A 10 -4.12 9.07 3.37
C PHE A 10 -4.66 8.80 4.78
N ASP A 11 -5.81 8.13 4.86
CA ASP A 11 -6.50 7.87 6.14
C ASP A 11 -5.62 6.99 7.04
N GLU A 12 -5.24 7.50 8.21
CA GLU A 12 -4.39 6.77 9.15
C GLU A 12 -5.15 5.64 9.88
N ALA A 13 -6.46 5.74 9.98
CA ALA A 13 -7.31 4.76 10.64
C ALA A 13 -8.56 4.51 9.80
N ILE A 14 -8.79 3.24 9.44
CA ILE A 14 -9.87 2.83 8.56
C ILE A 14 -10.57 1.63 9.18
N GLN A 15 -11.90 1.66 9.20
CA GLN A 15 -12.73 0.52 9.55
C GLN A 15 -13.41 -0.04 8.29
N ILE A 16 -13.16 -1.30 7.96
CA ILE A 16 -13.66 -1.95 6.74
C ILE A 16 -14.13 -3.36 7.09
N GLU A 17 -15.40 -3.70 6.83
CA GLU A 17 -15.94 -5.05 7.00
C GLU A 17 -15.56 -5.72 8.35
N GLY A 18 -15.61 -4.94 9.44
CA GLY A 18 -15.27 -5.41 10.80
C GLY A 18 -13.78 -5.41 11.14
N TYR A 19 -12.89 -5.16 10.18
CA TYR A 19 -11.46 -4.98 10.43
C TYR A 19 -11.12 -3.53 10.78
N LYS A 20 -10.26 -3.36 11.77
CA LYS A 20 -9.65 -2.07 12.15
C LYS A 20 -8.24 -2.02 11.59
N ILE A 21 -8.01 -1.16 10.62
CA ILE A 21 -6.71 -0.93 10.00
C ILE A 21 -6.20 0.39 10.52
N LYS A 22 -4.98 0.40 11.07
CA LYS A 22 -4.37 1.60 11.63
C LYS A 22 -2.93 1.69 11.20
N TYR A 23 -2.51 2.87 10.79
CA TYR A 23 -1.12 3.23 10.63
C TYR A 23 -0.61 3.91 11.91
N GLU A 24 0.60 3.58 12.32
CA GLU A 24 1.29 4.22 13.44
C GLU A 24 2.71 4.61 13.02
N ASN A 25 3.27 5.63 13.69
CA ASN A 25 4.62 6.14 13.41
C ASN A 25 4.79 6.56 11.94
N LEU A 26 3.79 7.27 11.40
CA LEU A 26 3.85 7.84 10.06
C LEU A 26 5.00 8.81 9.93
N ARG A 27 5.73 8.72 8.83
CA ARG A 27 6.82 9.62 8.46
C ARG A 27 7.01 9.64 6.96
N GLU A 28 7.47 10.77 6.44
CA GLU A 28 8.03 10.82 5.09
C GLU A 28 9.30 9.96 5.03
N ILE A 29 9.52 9.26 3.91
CA ILE A 29 10.77 8.52 3.67
C ILE A 29 11.97 9.48 3.62
N GLY A 30 11.74 10.66 3.05
CA GLY A 30 12.66 11.80 2.92
C GLY A 30 11.85 13.02 2.47
N GLN A 31 12.45 14.19 2.45
CA GLN A 31 11.75 15.45 2.17
C GLN A 31 10.97 15.38 0.84
N GLY A 32 9.64 15.52 0.92
CA GLY A 32 8.74 15.50 -0.23
C GLY A 32 8.51 14.10 -0.83
N ALA A 33 8.99 13.04 -0.18
CA ALA A 33 8.73 11.66 -0.57
C ALA A 33 7.43 11.14 0.08
N PRO A 34 6.83 10.05 -0.44
CA PRO A 34 5.65 9.44 0.16
C PRO A 34 5.81 9.08 1.64
N ILE A 35 4.67 9.02 2.33
CA ILE A 35 4.59 8.67 3.75
C ILE A 35 4.53 7.14 3.92
N ILE A 36 5.21 6.66 4.97
CA ILE A 36 5.16 5.27 5.42
C ILE A 36 4.95 5.20 6.93
N GLY A 37 4.39 4.08 7.41
CA GLY A 37 4.35 3.75 8.84
C GLY A 37 4.17 2.27 9.11
N ASN A 38 4.02 1.94 10.39
CA ASN A 38 3.70 0.60 10.85
C ASN A 38 2.22 0.32 10.59
N LEU A 39 1.90 -0.82 9.98
CA LEU A 39 0.51 -1.23 9.77
C LEU A 39 0.05 -2.14 10.89
N LEU A 40 -1.09 -1.81 11.51
CA LEU A 40 -1.78 -2.63 12.50
C LEU A 40 -3.12 -3.07 11.94
N ILE A 41 -3.42 -4.36 12.06
CA ILE A 41 -4.70 -4.96 11.69
C ILE A 41 -5.31 -5.56 12.96
N ASN A 42 -6.46 -5.04 13.37
CA ASN A 42 -7.12 -5.37 14.64
C ASN A 42 -6.17 -5.24 15.86
N GLY A 43 -5.31 -4.22 15.84
CA GLY A 43 -4.31 -3.98 16.89
C GLY A 43 -3.06 -4.86 16.81
N LYS A 44 -3.02 -5.85 15.90
CA LYS A 44 -1.81 -6.65 15.66
C LYS A 44 -0.94 -5.99 14.60
N GLN A 45 0.29 -5.65 14.96
CA GLN A 45 1.25 -5.08 14.03
C GLN A 45 1.72 -6.11 12.99
N MET A 46 1.75 -5.69 11.73
CA MET A 46 2.32 -6.47 10.63
C MET A 46 3.86 -6.39 10.67
N PRO A 47 4.56 -7.54 10.66
CA PRO A 47 6.00 -7.55 10.88
C PRO A 47 6.79 -7.14 9.64
N GLY A 48 7.97 -6.56 9.87
CA GLY A 48 9.08 -6.55 8.90
C GLY A 48 9.06 -5.48 7.82
N TYR A 49 8.02 -4.63 7.73
CA TYR A 49 7.92 -3.64 6.66
C TYR A 49 7.33 -2.31 7.13
N GLY A 50 7.68 -1.24 6.42
CA GLY A 50 6.92 0.00 6.42
C GLY A 50 5.87 -0.03 5.32
N PHE A 51 4.69 0.50 5.58
CA PHE A 51 3.57 0.52 4.63
C PHE A 51 3.16 1.94 4.32
N GLY A 52 2.91 2.22 3.04
CA GLY A 52 2.35 3.48 2.57
C GLY A 52 0.85 3.36 2.29
N GLY A 53 0.30 4.39 1.68
CA GLY A 53 -1.08 4.44 1.20
C GLY A 53 -1.19 5.11 -0.17
N PRO A 54 -2.42 5.28 -0.70
CA PRO A 54 -3.66 4.69 -0.18
C PRO A 54 -3.68 3.16 -0.30
N LEU A 55 -4.56 2.51 0.47
CA LEU A 55 -4.84 1.09 0.36
C LEU A 55 -6.15 0.83 -0.39
N ILE A 56 -6.28 -0.35 -0.98
CA ILE A 56 -7.54 -0.83 -1.56
C ILE A 56 -7.94 -2.13 -0.84
N TYR A 57 -9.20 -2.24 -0.46
CA TYR A 57 -9.78 -3.47 0.09
C TYR A 57 -10.65 -4.17 -0.96
N GLN A 58 -10.44 -5.47 -1.15
CA GLN A 58 -11.35 -6.32 -1.94
C GLN A 58 -11.23 -7.78 -1.52
N ASN A 59 -12.34 -8.49 -1.38
CA ASN A 59 -12.40 -9.94 -1.11
C ASN A 59 -11.53 -10.39 0.09
N CYS A 60 -11.62 -9.69 1.23
CA CYS A 60 -10.78 -9.94 2.41
C CYS A 60 -9.26 -9.75 2.21
N ASN A 61 -8.84 -9.15 1.10
CA ASN A 61 -7.45 -8.76 0.87
C ASN A 61 -7.29 -7.24 0.97
N LEU A 62 -6.17 -6.82 1.56
CA LEU A 62 -5.67 -5.46 1.45
C LEU A 62 -4.54 -5.40 0.43
N TYR A 63 -4.70 -4.50 -0.53
CA TYR A 63 -3.70 -4.13 -1.51
C TYR A 63 -3.09 -2.81 -1.05
N ILE A 64 -1.79 -2.81 -0.80
CA ILE A 64 -1.14 -1.70 -0.09
C ILE A 64 0.30 -1.51 -0.57
N PRO A 65 0.79 -0.27 -0.73
CA PRO A 65 2.21 -0.03 -0.98
C PRO A 65 3.07 -0.50 0.19
N VAL A 66 4.06 -1.36 -0.07
CA VAL A 66 5.05 -1.80 0.91
C VAL A 66 6.41 -1.21 0.59
N TYR A 67 7.03 -0.56 1.56
CA TYR A 67 8.34 0.04 1.45
C TYR A 67 9.44 -1.02 1.57
N ILE A 68 10.30 -1.07 0.56
CA ILE A 68 11.45 -1.97 0.48
C ILE A 68 12.71 -1.12 0.42
N LYS A 69 13.64 -1.37 1.35
CA LYS A 69 14.97 -0.77 1.36
C LYS A 69 16.00 -1.88 1.35
N GLU A 70 16.84 -1.89 0.32
CA GLU A 70 17.95 -2.82 0.18
C GLU A 70 19.27 -2.06 0.19
N SER A 71 20.24 -2.55 0.97
CA SER A 71 21.49 -1.83 1.27
C SER A 71 22.28 -1.39 0.02
N SER A 72 22.18 -2.12 -1.09
CA SER A 72 22.95 -1.84 -2.31
C SER A 72 22.12 -1.30 -3.48
N PHE A 73 20.79 -1.39 -3.41
CA PHE A 73 19.91 -1.05 -4.54
C PHE A 73 19.06 0.19 -4.28
N GLY A 74 19.08 0.78 -3.08
CA GLY A 74 18.27 1.95 -2.74
C GLY A 74 16.89 1.57 -2.17
N TRP A 75 15.91 2.46 -2.33
CA TRP A 75 14.58 2.32 -1.73
C TRP A 75 13.46 2.48 -2.75
N GLY A 76 12.28 1.96 -2.42
CA GLY A 76 11.05 2.17 -3.18
C GLY A 76 9.89 1.35 -2.64
N PHE A 77 8.81 1.30 -3.39
CA PHE A 77 7.58 0.60 -3.09
C PHE A 77 7.38 -0.57 -4.03
N LYS A 78 6.83 -1.65 -3.47
CA LYS A 78 6.20 -2.76 -4.19
C LYS A 78 4.75 -2.89 -3.75
N LEU A 79 3.96 -3.70 -4.46
CA LEU A 79 2.61 -4.01 -4.01
C LEU A 79 2.66 -5.14 -2.98
N ALA A 80 2.10 -4.92 -1.79
CA ALA A 80 1.77 -6.00 -0.86
C ALA A 80 0.29 -6.35 -0.94
N VAL A 81 0.00 -7.64 -0.89
CA VAL A 81 -1.34 -8.21 -0.72
C VAL A 81 -1.38 -8.91 0.63
N ILE A 82 -2.20 -8.40 1.53
CA ILE A 82 -2.38 -8.94 2.87
C ILE A 82 -3.73 -9.64 2.94
N ASP A 83 -3.73 -10.93 3.21
CA ASP A 83 -4.95 -11.68 3.50
C ASP A 83 -5.36 -11.40 4.96
N LEU A 84 -6.53 -10.79 5.14
CA LEU A 84 -6.99 -10.37 6.46
C LEU A 84 -7.43 -11.53 7.37
N LYS A 85 -7.66 -12.73 6.82
CA LYS A 85 -8.09 -13.89 7.61
C LYS A 85 -6.91 -14.54 8.34
N ASN A 86 -5.77 -14.67 7.66
CA ASN A 86 -4.58 -15.33 8.19
C ASN A 86 -3.40 -14.38 8.43
N LEU A 87 -3.52 -13.10 8.04
CA LEU A 87 -2.48 -12.08 8.11
C LEU A 87 -1.20 -12.47 7.34
N SER A 88 -1.34 -13.26 6.27
CA SER A 88 -0.25 -13.57 5.36
C SER A 88 -0.02 -12.42 4.38
N ILE A 89 1.25 -12.19 4.03
CA ILE A 89 1.66 -11.12 3.09
C ILE A 89 2.29 -11.76 1.86
N ARG A 90 1.90 -11.29 0.68
CA ARG A 90 2.57 -11.58 -0.59
C ARG A 90 2.98 -10.27 -1.25
N ILE A 91 4.20 -10.20 -1.76
CA ILE A 91 4.76 -8.99 -2.37
C ILE A 91 4.92 -9.22 -3.87
N PHE A 92 4.48 -8.25 -4.67
CA PHE A 92 4.44 -8.32 -6.13
C PHE A 92 5.06 -7.09 -6.76
N GLY A 93 5.50 -7.25 -8.01
CA GLY A 93 5.87 -6.15 -8.88
C GLY A 93 7.31 -5.67 -8.77
N GLU A 94 7.63 -4.79 -9.70
CA GLU A 94 8.87 -4.03 -9.71
C GLU A 94 8.82 -2.90 -8.69
N ARG A 95 10.01 -2.45 -8.29
CA ARG A 95 10.16 -1.39 -7.31
C ARG A 95 10.00 -0.02 -7.97
N ASN A 96 9.16 0.83 -7.38
CA ASN A 96 8.91 2.20 -7.85
C ASN A 96 9.08 3.21 -6.71
N HIS A 97 9.54 4.43 -7.00
CA HIS A 97 9.68 5.47 -5.96
C HIS A 97 8.33 5.96 -5.41
N VAL A 98 7.28 5.87 -6.23
CA VAL A 98 5.89 6.14 -5.87
C VAL A 98 5.05 4.95 -6.32
N LEU A 99 4.07 4.56 -5.51
CA LEU A 99 3.07 3.59 -5.89
C LEU A 99 1.70 4.09 -5.41
N HIS A 100 0.99 4.77 -6.30
CA HIS A 100 -0.34 5.32 -6.02
C HIS A 100 -1.39 4.36 -6.55
N LEU A 101 -1.97 3.54 -5.67
CA LEU A 101 -3.05 2.63 -6.05
C LEU A 101 -4.32 3.41 -6.39
N ASP A 102 -4.95 3.08 -7.51
CA ASP A 102 -6.12 3.78 -8.02
C ASP A 102 -7.39 2.95 -7.83
N LYS A 103 -7.47 1.80 -8.51
CA LYS A 103 -8.64 0.92 -8.44
C LYS A 103 -8.31 -0.53 -8.76
N ILE A 104 -9.25 -1.41 -8.44
CA ILE A 104 -9.27 -2.80 -8.91
C ILE A 104 -10.46 -3.00 -9.83
N GLU A 105 -10.20 -3.43 -11.06
CA GLU A 105 -11.24 -3.63 -12.07
C GLU A 105 -10.83 -4.79 -12.98
N ASN A 106 -11.78 -5.69 -13.28
CA ASN A 106 -11.55 -6.86 -14.16
C ASN A 106 -10.32 -7.71 -13.75
N GLY A 107 -10.10 -7.90 -12.45
CA GLY A 107 -8.97 -8.67 -11.92
C GLY A 107 -7.61 -7.97 -12.01
N ARG A 108 -7.59 -6.70 -12.41
CA ARG A 108 -6.37 -5.88 -12.52
C ARG A 108 -6.33 -4.80 -11.46
N ILE A 109 -5.14 -4.54 -10.93
CA ILE A 109 -4.89 -3.48 -9.96
C ILE A 109 -4.20 -2.35 -10.68
N TYR A 110 -4.87 -1.23 -10.81
CA TYR A 110 -4.37 -0.06 -11.51
C TYR A 110 -3.65 0.89 -10.56
N TYR A 111 -2.55 1.48 -11.02
CA TYR A 111 -1.72 2.36 -10.20
C TYR A 111 -0.94 3.38 -11.02
N PHE A 112 -0.52 4.46 -10.37
CA PHE A 112 0.42 5.43 -10.90
C PHE A 112 1.79 5.32 -10.22
N ILE A 113 2.85 5.62 -10.96
CA ILE A 113 4.25 5.61 -10.46
C ILE A 113 4.84 7.01 -10.29
N SER A 114 4.01 8.04 -10.44
CA SER A 114 4.39 9.44 -10.37
C SER A 114 3.29 10.28 -9.72
N TRP A 115 3.66 11.44 -9.18
CA TRP A 115 2.71 12.37 -8.53
C TRP A 115 1.73 13.00 -9.54
N ASP A 116 2.20 13.24 -10.77
CA ASP A 116 1.45 13.85 -11.87
C ASP A 116 0.42 12.91 -12.51
N LYS A 117 0.37 11.65 -12.06
CA LYS A 117 -0.54 10.61 -12.56
C LYS A 117 -0.47 10.40 -14.08
N VAL A 118 0.68 10.68 -14.70
CA VAL A 118 0.84 10.52 -16.16
C VAL A 118 1.01 9.04 -16.54
N THR A 119 1.82 8.30 -15.77
CA THR A 119 2.11 6.89 -16.09
C THR A 119 1.17 5.96 -15.35
N TYR A 120 0.17 5.43 -16.06
CA TYR A 120 -0.83 4.50 -15.54
C TYR A 120 -0.48 3.05 -15.91
N ASN A 121 -0.24 2.24 -14.89
CA ASN A 121 0.15 0.83 -15.03
C ASN A 121 -0.87 -0.08 -14.35
N TYR A 122 -0.72 -1.39 -14.55
CA TYR A 122 -1.53 -2.36 -13.87
C TYR A 122 -0.76 -3.63 -13.50
N TYR A 123 -1.18 -4.27 -12.41
CA TYR A 123 -0.84 -5.66 -12.10
C TYR A 123 -1.96 -6.59 -12.58
N GLU A 124 -1.59 -7.74 -13.13
CA GLU A 124 -2.52 -8.80 -13.55
C GLU A 124 -2.19 -10.11 -12.81
N GLY A 125 -3.21 -10.95 -12.59
CA GLY A 125 -3.05 -12.25 -11.89
C GLY A 125 -2.80 -12.15 -10.38
N VAL A 126 -2.92 -10.94 -9.80
CA VAL A 126 -2.71 -10.70 -8.36
C VAL A 126 -4.01 -10.85 -7.56
N VAL A 127 -5.11 -10.38 -8.13
CA VAL A 127 -6.45 -10.47 -7.55
C VAL A 127 -6.95 -11.91 -7.65
N LYS A 128 -7.38 -12.49 -6.53
CA LYS A 128 -7.96 -13.83 -6.45
C LYS A 128 -9.34 -13.79 -5.81
#